data_AF-A0A2T7X1W2-F1
#
_entry.id   AF-A0A2T7X1W2-F1
#
_cell.length_a   1.000
_cell.length_b   1.000
_cell.length_c   1.000
_cell.angle_alpha   90.00
_cell.angle_beta   90.00
_cell.angle_gamma   90.00
#
_symmetry.space_group_name_H-M   'P 1'
#
loop_
_entity.id
_entity.type
_entity.pdbx_description
1 polymer ?
#
loop_
_entity_poly.entity_id
_entity_poly.type
_entity_poly.pdbx_seq_one_letter_code
_entity_poly.pdbx_strand_id
1 'polypeptide(L)'
;MPLTSHAALRTRLLLQLVAAGGSARRRDVLDAFEEAYGHLWSDDDLLPQTTRQFETKWRNRTSFERQRMVEQGLLEARADGIWALTKEGWSVSEGLNRSGAAGHDLEVVRREKLWSELVTRVDVTFVAPQEVRKAGLYAGARGIYVDVENTRHEHAPHGIALTFLDLGVKYANQISESGVVYHFPATSTGGRDRAEINATRRAYELAMPVFVITLAKASAQMRAVYRAFVEEIDESTSTALLTFLEDATLPPAPAEDELPFSLVSLDDTDRWALRRSRPNQARFAFRVKQRYGDLCAVCDLAISTVIEAAHLRSKSSGGADDPRNGIALCSNHHRMLDSSLWAIEPQSLRVATREGRTLAELGITRESLAHLPHRPHDLALEHAWSQWQRSLS
;
A
#
# COMPACT_ATOMS: atom_id res chain seq x y z
N MET A 1 -0.85 6.91 21.68
CA MET A 1 -0.05 6.07 20.74
C MET A 1 0.75 5.06 21.54
N PRO A 2 1.00 3.85 21.03
CA PRO A 2 1.86 2.87 21.71
C PRO A 2 3.30 3.38 21.82
N LEU A 3 4.05 2.88 22.82
CA LEU A 3 5.47 3.14 23.02
C LEU A 3 6.29 2.97 21.72
N THR A 4 7.29 3.82 21.53
CA THR A 4 8.20 3.74 20.37
C THR A 4 8.77 2.33 20.22
N SER A 5 8.73 1.77 19.01
CA SER A 5 9.15 0.40 18.77
C SER A 5 10.66 0.21 18.98
N HIS A 6 11.06 -0.99 19.36
CA HIS A 6 12.49 -1.33 19.51
C HIS A 6 13.27 -1.17 18.21
N ALA A 7 12.65 -1.44 17.06
CA ALA A 7 13.27 -1.23 15.75
C ALA A 7 13.56 0.26 15.49
N ALA A 8 12.60 1.15 15.77
CA ALA A 8 12.79 2.59 15.62
C ALA A 8 13.87 3.13 16.57
N LEU A 9 13.89 2.65 17.82
CA LEU A 9 14.96 3.01 18.78
C LEU A 9 16.33 2.53 18.31
N ARG A 10 16.43 1.32 17.73
CA ARG A 10 17.67 0.78 17.16
C ARG A 10 18.20 1.66 16.02
N THR A 11 17.35 1.97 15.04
CA THR A 11 17.71 2.80 13.89
C THR A 11 18.22 4.16 14.35
N ARG A 12 17.46 4.85 15.21
CA ARG A 12 17.84 6.14 15.77
C ARG A 12 19.16 6.06 16.55
N LEU A 13 19.39 4.98 17.29
CA LEU A 13 20.57 4.80 18.14
C LEU A 13 21.84 4.61 17.30
N LEU A 14 21.78 3.77 16.27
CA LEU A 14 22.88 3.58 15.33
C LEU A 14 23.32 4.90 14.70
N LEU A 15 22.37 5.70 14.25
CA LEU A 15 22.65 6.96 13.56
C LEU A 15 23.21 8.03 14.48
N GLN A 16 22.71 8.14 15.71
CA GLN A 16 23.25 9.08 16.70
C GLN A 16 24.69 8.69 17.11
N LEU A 17 24.97 7.39 17.20
CA LEU A 17 26.33 6.92 17.44
C LEU A 17 27.25 7.22 16.25
N VAL A 18 26.79 7.05 15.01
CA VAL A 18 27.56 7.46 13.81
C VAL A 18 27.83 8.96 13.83
N ALA A 19 26.81 9.79 14.10
CA ALA A 19 26.96 11.25 14.19
C ALA A 19 27.96 11.67 15.28
N ALA A 20 28.06 10.89 16.36
CA ALA A 20 29.03 11.08 17.44
C ALA A 20 30.43 10.47 17.15
N GLY A 21 30.72 10.03 15.92
CA GLY A 21 32.01 9.43 15.56
C GLY A 21 32.16 7.95 15.94
N GLY A 22 31.05 7.26 16.19
CA GLY A 22 30.98 5.82 16.46
C GLY A 22 30.98 5.42 17.93
N SER A 23 31.25 6.35 18.85
CA SER A 23 31.20 6.07 20.29
C SER A 23 30.90 7.31 21.11
N ALA A 24 30.02 7.19 22.11
CA ALA A 24 29.70 8.26 23.04
C ALA A 24 29.20 7.72 24.38
N ARG A 25 29.18 8.56 25.43
CA ARG A 25 28.61 8.14 26.74
C ARG A 25 27.10 8.05 26.62
N ARG A 26 26.49 7.10 27.35
CA ARG A 26 25.03 6.92 27.41
C ARG A 26 24.26 8.22 27.61
N ARG A 27 24.71 9.08 28.53
CA ARG A 27 24.05 10.36 28.82
C ARG A 27 23.99 11.23 27.57
N ASP A 28 25.14 11.43 26.92
CA ASP A 28 25.27 12.29 25.76
C ASP A 28 24.43 11.76 24.58
N VAL A 29 24.41 10.44 24.38
CA VAL A 29 23.58 9.80 23.35
C VAL A 29 22.09 9.99 23.62
N LEU A 30 21.65 9.82 24.87
CA LEU A 30 20.24 10.01 25.24
C LEU A 30 19.82 11.48 25.18
N ASP A 31 20.70 12.41 25.53
CA ASP A 31 20.40 13.84 25.47
C ASP A 31 20.33 14.30 24.00
N ALA A 32 21.22 13.80 23.13
CA ALA A 32 21.11 14.00 21.68
C ALA A 32 19.82 13.36 21.09
N PHE A 33 19.38 12.22 21.64
CA PHE A 33 18.10 11.59 21.30
C PHE A 33 16.91 12.50 21.60
N GLU A 34 16.90 13.11 22.79
CA GLU A 34 15.83 14.01 23.21
C GLU A 34 15.81 15.27 22.33
N GLU A 35 16.98 15.83 22.02
CA GLU A 35 17.09 16.99 21.13
C GLU A 35 16.61 16.66 19.72
N ALA A 36 17.03 15.53 19.15
CA ALA A 36 16.69 15.14 17.78
C ALA A 36 15.25 14.61 17.62
N TYR A 37 14.74 13.88 18.62
CA TYR A 37 13.51 13.09 18.51
C TYR A 37 12.47 13.39 19.60
N GLY A 38 12.70 14.39 20.46
CA GLY A 38 11.80 14.76 21.56
C GLY A 38 10.35 14.98 21.13
N HIS A 39 10.17 15.59 19.96
CA HIS A 39 8.87 15.88 19.36
C HIS A 39 8.14 14.64 18.79
N LEU A 40 8.80 13.48 18.77
CA LEU A 40 8.29 12.20 18.25
C LEU A 40 7.90 11.21 19.36
N TRP A 41 8.17 11.56 20.62
CA TRP A 41 7.78 10.72 21.75
C TRP A 41 6.26 10.71 21.91
N SER A 42 5.70 9.51 22.07
CA SER A 42 4.31 9.37 22.50
C SER A 42 4.14 9.82 23.96
N ASP A 43 2.93 10.15 24.37
CA ASP A 43 2.64 10.45 25.79
C ASP A 43 3.10 9.29 26.70
N ASP A 44 2.95 8.05 26.24
CA ASP A 44 3.41 6.85 26.94
C ASP A 44 4.94 6.79 27.06
N ASP A 45 5.68 7.24 26.04
CA ASP A 45 7.15 7.27 26.07
C ASP A 45 7.68 8.22 27.15
N LEU A 46 6.95 9.32 27.40
CA LEU A 46 7.28 10.36 28.37
C LEU A 46 6.89 10.00 29.82
N LEU A 47 6.03 8.99 30.01
CA LEU A 47 5.67 8.54 31.35
C LEU A 47 6.89 8.01 32.12
N PRO A 48 6.92 8.15 33.45
CA PRO A 48 7.95 7.54 34.28
C PRO A 48 7.86 6.01 34.25
N GLN A 49 9.01 5.35 34.40
CA GLN A 49 9.05 3.91 34.60
C GLN A 49 8.48 3.53 35.95
N THR A 50 7.68 2.46 35.98
CA THR A 50 7.02 1.96 37.19
C THR A 50 8.00 1.58 38.30
N THR A 51 9.18 1.08 37.94
CA THR A 51 10.23 0.65 38.87
C THR A 51 11.31 1.70 39.12
N ARG A 52 11.39 2.74 38.29
CA ARG A 52 12.38 3.84 38.38
C ARG A 52 11.72 5.16 37.98
N GLN A 53 11.06 5.80 38.94
CA GLN A 53 10.22 6.99 38.68
C GLN A 53 11.00 8.20 38.14
N PHE A 54 12.33 8.23 38.27
CA PHE A 54 13.20 9.28 37.73
C PHE A 54 13.63 9.04 36.27
N GLU A 55 13.25 7.91 35.67
CA GLU A 55 13.63 7.54 34.30
C GLU A 55 12.39 7.39 33.42
N THR A 56 12.33 8.10 32.30
CA THR A 56 11.20 8.00 31.35
C THR A 56 11.19 6.63 30.68
N LYS A 57 10.00 6.20 30.23
CA LYS A 57 9.84 4.88 29.61
C LYS A 57 10.72 4.72 28.38
N TRP A 58 10.88 5.76 27.57
CA TRP A 58 11.74 5.73 26.38
C TRP A 58 13.24 5.61 26.71
N ARG A 59 13.75 6.28 27.75
CA ARG A 59 15.18 6.21 28.13
C ARG A 59 15.57 4.80 28.58
N ASN A 60 14.70 4.19 29.39
CA ASN A 60 14.87 2.81 29.83
C ASN A 60 14.78 1.83 28.65
N ARG A 61 13.76 1.99 27.80
CA ARG A 61 13.55 1.13 26.61
C ARG A 61 14.72 1.20 25.61
N THR A 62 15.29 2.39 25.41
CA THR A 62 16.49 2.59 24.58
C THR A 62 17.70 1.86 25.17
N SER A 63 17.81 1.85 26.50
CA SER A 63 18.89 1.11 27.18
C SER A 63 18.74 -0.41 27.03
N PHE A 64 17.51 -0.93 27.05
CA PHE A 64 17.23 -2.34 26.71
C PHE A 64 17.53 -2.66 25.25
N GLU A 65 17.21 -1.74 24.33
CA GLU A 65 17.55 -1.96 22.93
C GLU A 65 19.06 -1.98 22.70
N ARG A 66 19.82 -1.10 23.37
CA ARG A 66 21.28 -1.17 23.36
C ARG A 66 21.79 -2.54 23.80
N GLN A 67 21.21 -3.13 24.85
CA GLN A 67 21.61 -4.46 25.30
C GLN A 67 21.43 -5.52 24.20
N ARG A 68 20.27 -5.51 23.53
CA ARG A 68 20.02 -6.41 22.38
C ARG A 68 21.00 -6.19 21.24
N MET A 69 21.36 -4.95 20.97
CA MET A 69 22.34 -4.62 19.93
C MET A 69 23.75 -5.12 20.29
N VAL A 70 24.12 -5.17 21.58
CA VAL A 70 25.35 -5.84 22.02
C VAL A 70 25.27 -7.35 21.80
N GLU A 71 24.14 -7.98 22.17
CA GLU A 71 23.91 -9.41 21.94
C GLU A 71 23.93 -9.78 20.44
N GLN A 72 23.50 -8.86 19.57
CA GLN A 72 23.52 -8.98 18.11
C GLN A 72 24.86 -8.57 17.48
N GLY A 73 25.88 -8.23 18.27
CA GLY A 73 27.20 -7.86 17.76
C GLY A 73 27.30 -6.48 17.12
N LEU A 74 26.27 -5.63 17.21
CA LEU A 74 26.24 -4.28 16.63
C LEU A 74 26.93 -3.23 17.52
N LEU A 75 26.94 -3.43 18.84
CA LEU A 75 27.66 -2.59 19.81
C LEU A 75 28.65 -3.40 20.64
N GLU A 76 29.70 -2.72 21.10
CA GLU A 76 30.68 -3.30 22.00
C GLU A 76 30.08 -3.60 23.39
N ALA A 77 30.40 -4.78 23.93
CA ALA A 77 30.06 -5.17 25.30
C ALA A 77 30.96 -4.45 26.31
N ARG A 78 30.58 -3.22 26.67
CA ARG A 78 31.32 -2.38 27.63
C ARG A 78 30.52 -2.10 28.89
N ALA A 79 31.23 -2.02 30.03
CA ALA A 79 30.69 -1.72 31.36
C ALA A 79 31.01 -0.29 31.86
N ASP A 80 31.78 0.49 31.08
CA ASP A 80 32.23 1.85 31.40
C ASP A 80 31.19 2.95 31.09
N GLY A 81 29.97 2.57 30.67
CA GLY A 81 28.90 3.49 30.30
C GLY A 81 29.05 4.12 28.91
N ILE A 82 30.07 3.70 28.13
CA ILE A 82 30.25 4.10 26.74
C ILE A 82 29.47 3.15 25.83
N TRP A 83 28.75 3.72 24.88
CA TRP A 83 28.09 3.02 23.81
C TRP A 83 28.93 3.21 22.55
N ALA A 84 29.46 2.13 21.99
CA ALA A 84 30.37 2.15 20.85
C ALA A 84 29.94 1.11 19.81
N LEU A 85 30.00 1.48 18.53
CA LEU A 85 29.70 0.61 17.41
C LEU A 85 30.83 -0.39 17.17
N THR A 86 30.48 -1.63 16.83
CA THR A 86 31.42 -2.59 16.24
C THR A 86 31.59 -2.32 14.74
N LYS A 87 32.50 -3.05 14.07
CA LYS A 87 32.60 -3.02 12.61
C LYS A 87 31.27 -3.38 11.92
N GLU A 88 30.54 -4.34 12.47
CA GLU A 88 29.23 -4.75 11.97
C GLU A 88 28.19 -3.64 12.21
N GLY A 89 28.21 -3.01 13.39
CA GLY A 89 27.39 -1.84 13.70
C GLY A 89 27.59 -0.69 12.71
N TRP A 90 28.84 -0.40 12.33
CA TRP A 90 29.17 0.57 11.29
C TRP A 90 28.59 0.17 9.93
N SER A 91 28.80 -1.08 9.48
CA SER A 91 28.29 -1.58 8.21
C SER A 91 26.75 -1.50 8.12
N VAL A 92 26.05 -1.88 9.20
CA VAL A 92 24.58 -1.77 9.28
C VAL A 92 24.15 -0.30 9.25
N SER A 93 24.85 0.58 9.96
CA SER A 93 24.54 2.02 9.98
C SER A 93 24.74 2.69 8.62
N GLU A 94 25.81 2.34 7.89
CA GLU A 94 26.02 2.79 6.51
C GLU A 94 24.93 2.27 5.57
N GLY A 95 24.44 1.05 5.79
CA GLY A 95 23.29 0.50 5.07
C GLY A 95 22.00 1.30 5.34
N LEU A 96 21.75 1.65 6.60
CA LEU A 96 20.60 2.47 7.03
C LEU A 96 20.67 3.90 6.48
N ASN A 97 21.87 4.49 6.42
CA ASN A 97 22.06 5.82 5.87
C ASN A 97 21.84 5.82 4.35
N ARG A 98 22.42 4.84 3.64
CA ARG A 98 22.21 4.64 2.19
C ARG A 98 20.76 4.35 1.82
N SER A 99 20.00 3.67 2.68
CA SER A 99 18.59 3.39 2.45
C SER A 99 17.68 4.56 2.82
N GLY A 100 18.19 5.56 3.55
CA GLY A 100 17.40 6.65 4.11
C GLY A 100 16.49 6.23 5.26
N ALA A 101 16.76 5.10 5.94
CA ALA A 101 15.91 4.52 6.98
C ALA A 101 15.62 5.49 8.15
N ALA A 102 16.55 6.41 8.45
CA ALA A 102 16.33 7.50 9.40
C ALA A 102 15.20 8.43 8.95
N GLY A 103 15.34 8.96 7.74
CA GLY A 103 14.37 9.86 7.14
C GLY A 103 13.02 9.16 6.97
N HIS A 104 13.04 7.87 6.67
CA HIS A 104 11.86 7.02 6.66
C HIS A 104 11.15 7.00 8.02
N ASP A 105 11.82 6.61 9.10
CA ASP A 105 11.18 6.49 10.42
C ASP A 105 10.67 7.83 10.95
N LEU A 106 11.40 8.92 10.68
CA LEU A 106 10.99 10.28 11.02
C LEU A 106 9.76 10.72 10.22
N GLU A 107 9.76 10.45 8.92
CA GLU A 107 8.65 10.79 8.04
C GLU A 107 7.39 9.98 8.38
N VAL A 108 7.52 8.69 8.72
CA VAL A 108 6.39 7.87 9.20
C VAL A 108 5.76 8.49 10.44
N VAL A 109 6.57 8.84 11.46
CA VAL A 109 6.02 9.44 12.69
C VAL A 109 5.42 10.82 12.42
N ARG A 110 6.05 11.63 11.57
CA ARG A 110 5.49 12.93 11.17
C ARG A 110 4.12 12.75 10.53
N ARG A 111 3.96 11.82 9.59
CA ARG A 111 2.67 11.53 8.92
C ARG A 111 1.62 11.02 9.90
N GLU A 112 1.98 10.14 10.84
CA GLU A 112 1.07 9.71 11.90
C GLU A 112 0.62 10.86 12.80
N LYS A 113 1.51 11.81 13.09
CA LYS A 113 1.15 13.04 13.81
C LYS A 113 0.17 13.90 13.01
N LEU A 114 0.42 14.13 11.72
CA LEU A 114 -0.52 14.87 10.84
C LEU A 114 -1.90 14.21 10.83
N TRP A 115 -1.95 12.88 10.75
CA TRP A 115 -3.19 12.11 10.80
C TRP A 115 -3.91 12.26 12.15
N SER A 116 -3.21 12.02 13.26
CA SER A 116 -3.77 12.13 14.61
C SER A 116 -4.33 13.52 14.88
N GLU A 117 -3.59 14.57 14.53
CA GLU A 117 -4.05 15.95 14.69
C GLU A 117 -5.28 16.27 13.84
N LEU A 118 -5.40 15.71 12.64
CA LEU A 118 -6.61 15.86 11.83
C LEU A 118 -7.81 15.17 12.50
N VAL A 119 -7.68 13.88 12.84
CA VAL A 119 -8.76 13.06 13.42
C VAL A 119 -9.27 13.64 14.75
N THR A 120 -8.40 14.25 15.56
CA THR A 120 -8.82 14.89 16.83
C THR A 120 -9.64 16.17 16.62
N ARG A 121 -9.45 16.87 15.49
CA ARG A 121 -10.09 18.18 15.26
C ARG A 121 -11.38 18.10 14.45
N VAL A 122 -11.49 17.14 13.53
CA VAL A 122 -12.57 17.09 12.53
C VAL A 122 -13.02 15.66 12.25
N ASP A 123 -14.26 15.52 11.78
CA ASP A 123 -14.71 14.30 11.13
C ASP A 123 -14.02 14.17 9.77
N VAL A 124 -13.12 13.19 9.65
CA VAL A 124 -12.33 12.95 8.44
C VAL A 124 -13.17 12.48 7.25
N THR A 125 -14.42 12.04 7.46
CA THR A 125 -15.35 11.70 6.38
C THR A 125 -16.09 12.92 5.82
N PHE A 126 -16.02 14.05 6.53
CA PHE A 126 -16.72 15.28 6.19
C PHE A 126 -15.91 16.52 6.61
N VAL A 127 -14.78 16.75 5.95
CA VAL A 127 -13.83 17.83 6.29
C VAL A 127 -13.81 18.94 5.24
N ALA A 128 -13.72 20.20 5.70
CA ALA A 128 -13.59 21.34 4.81
C ALA A 128 -12.19 21.36 4.15
N PRO A 129 -12.05 21.68 2.85
CA PRO A 129 -10.75 21.71 2.16
C PRO A 129 -9.69 22.61 2.82
N GLN A 130 -10.11 23.64 3.58
CA GLN A 130 -9.19 24.51 4.32
C GLN A 130 -8.56 23.79 5.51
N GLU A 131 -9.29 22.94 6.22
CA GLU A 131 -8.77 22.19 7.37
C GLU A 131 -7.73 21.15 6.94
N VAL A 132 -7.95 20.51 5.79
CA VAL A 132 -6.94 19.60 5.20
C VAL A 132 -5.63 20.33 4.89
N ARG A 133 -5.71 21.57 4.38
CA ARG A 133 -4.53 22.41 4.11
C ARG A 133 -3.85 22.90 5.39
N LYS A 134 -4.62 23.33 6.39
CA LYS A 134 -4.10 23.73 7.71
C LYS A 134 -3.41 22.57 8.42
N ALA A 135 -3.88 21.35 8.21
CA ALA A 135 -3.24 20.12 8.70
C ALA A 135 -1.96 19.75 7.92
N GLY A 136 -1.53 20.52 6.92
CA GLY A 136 -0.32 20.24 6.14
C GLY A 136 -0.43 19.04 5.18
N LEU A 137 -1.61 18.43 5.06
CA LEU A 137 -1.82 17.24 4.25
C LEU A 137 -1.93 17.52 2.75
N TYR A 138 -2.13 18.77 2.35
CA TYR A 138 -2.32 19.09 0.94
C TYR A 138 -2.00 20.55 0.63
N ALA A 139 -1.40 20.82 -0.53
CA ALA A 139 -1.21 22.17 -1.06
C ALA A 139 -1.14 22.19 -2.60
N GLY A 140 -1.32 23.37 -3.20
CA GLY A 140 -0.97 23.62 -4.61
C GLY A 140 -1.94 23.09 -5.68
N ALA A 141 -3.12 22.57 -5.32
CA ALA A 141 -4.16 22.11 -6.25
C ALA A 141 -3.69 21.04 -7.28
N ARG A 142 -2.78 20.16 -6.86
CA ARG A 142 -2.22 19.06 -7.67
C ARG A 142 -2.96 17.73 -7.50
N GLY A 143 -2.89 16.85 -8.50
CA GLY A 143 -3.39 15.47 -8.35
C GLY A 143 -2.60 14.73 -7.27
N ILE A 144 -1.27 14.78 -7.33
CA ILE A 144 -0.39 14.22 -6.30
C ILE A 144 0.34 15.36 -5.60
N TYR A 145 0.14 15.47 -4.30
CA TYR A 145 0.88 16.40 -3.46
C TYR A 145 2.11 15.71 -2.89
N VAL A 146 3.26 16.34 -3.14
CA VAL A 146 4.57 15.92 -2.63
C VAL A 146 5.09 17.02 -1.72
N ASP A 147 5.38 16.67 -0.48
CA ASP A 147 5.97 17.57 0.52
C ASP A 147 7.47 17.67 0.32
N VAL A 148 7.86 18.34 -0.77
CA VAL A 148 9.26 18.45 -1.20
C VAL A 148 10.14 19.15 -0.17
N GLU A 149 9.57 20.02 0.67
CA GLU A 149 10.30 20.74 1.70
C GLU A 149 10.83 19.79 2.78
N ASN A 150 9.97 18.85 3.23
CA ASN A 150 10.34 17.91 4.29
C ASN A 150 10.95 16.60 3.77
N THR A 151 10.66 16.21 2.52
CA THR A 151 10.99 14.86 2.03
C THR A 151 12.07 14.81 0.97
N ARG A 152 12.50 15.96 0.42
CA ARG A 152 13.55 15.98 -0.60
C ARG A 152 14.93 15.82 0.03
N HIS A 153 15.64 14.76 -0.38
CA HIS A 153 17.01 14.48 0.03
C HIS A 153 17.72 13.67 -1.06
N GLU A 154 18.99 13.34 -0.85
CA GLU A 154 19.83 12.63 -1.83
C GLU A 154 19.17 11.35 -2.38
N HIS A 155 18.49 10.59 -1.50
CA HIS A 155 17.81 9.33 -1.85
C HIS A 155 16.31 9.49 -2.21
N ALA A 156 15.79 10.72 -2.21
CA ALA A 156 14.45 11.05 -2.71
C ALA A 156 14.49 12.43 -3.39
N PRO A 157 15.14 12.56 -4.56
CA PRO A 157 15.40 13.85 -5.19
C PRO A 157 14.13 14.60 -5.64
N HIS A 158 13.03 13.86 -5.79
CA HIS A 158 11.69 14.37 -6.11
C HIS A 158 10.78 14.47 -4.88
N GLY A 159 11.26 14.14 -3.69
CA GLY A 159 10.46 13.97 -2.48
C GLY A 159 9.73 12.62 -2.43
N ILE A 160 8.90 12.45 -1.41
CA ILE A 160 8.08 11.26 -1.18
C ILE A 160 6.61 11.68 -1.25
N ALA A 161 5.81 11.04 -2.11
CA ALA A 161 4.40 11.39 -2.26
C ALA A 161 3.70 11.35 -0.89
N LEU A 162 2.98 12.43 -0.56
CA LEU A 162 2.26 12.54 0.71
C LEU A 162 0.77 12.25 0.50
N THR A 163 0.17 12.86 -0.51
CA THR A 163 -1.28 12.84 -0.67
C THR A 163 -1.73 12.73 -2.12
N PHE A 164 -2.74 11.91 -2.36
CA PHE A 164 -3.40 11.69 -3.64
C PHE A 164 -4.78 12.34 -3.60
N LEU A 165 -5.02 13.31 -4.48
CA LEU A 165 -6.30 14.00 -4.63
C LEU A 165 -7.10 13.36 -5.75
N ASP A 166 -8.29 12.87 -5.41
CA ASP A 166 -9.25 12.28 -6.34
C ASP A 166 -10.62 12.95 -6.23
N LEU A 167 -10.86 13.96 -7.09
CA LEU A 167 -12.13 14.70 -7.13
C LEU A 167 -13.07 14.24 -8.26
N GLY A 168 -12.74 13.14 -8.96
CA GLY A 168 -13.59 12.60 -10.03
C GLY A 168 -13.72 13.46 -11.31
N VAL A 169 -12.89 14.51 -11.47
CA VAL A 169 -13.05 15.51 -12.55
C VAL A 169 -12.27 15.19 -13.82
N LYS A 170 -11.24 14.35 -13.76
CA LYS A 170 -10.33 14.06 -14.89
C LYS A 170 -10.18 12.58 -15.23
N TYR A 171 -10.20 11.71 -14.22
CA TYR A 171 -10.07 10.27 -14.39
C TYR A 171 -11.14 9.59 -13.54
N ALA A 172 -11.76 8.53 -14.07
CA ALA A 172 -12.71 7.71 -13.32
C ALA A 172 -11.93 6.73 -12.44
N ASN A 173 -11.27 7.25 -11.42
CA ASN A 173 -10.61 6.44 -10.40
C ASN A 173 -11.65 5.53 -9.73
N GLN A 174 -11.33 4.25 -9.62
CA GLN A 174 -12.23 3.28 -9.02
C GLN A 174 -11.96 3.23 -7.52
N ILE A 175 -12.85 3.85 -6.75
CA ILE A 175 -12.82 3.83 -5.27
C ILE A 175 -13.67 2.66 -4.79
N SER A 176 -13.10 1.80 -3.95
CA SER A 176 -13.82 0.79 -3.17
C SER A 176 -13.84 1.18 -1.69
N GLU A 177 -14.47 0.36 -0.85
CA GLU A 177 -14.42 0.55 0.61
C GLU A 177 -13.01 0.36 1.20
N SER A 178 -12.12 -0.34 0.49
CA SER A 178 -10.81 -0.77 0.98
C SER A 178 -9.62 -0.15 0.23
N GLY A 179 -9.86 0.66 -0.80
CA GLY A 179 -8.78 1.36 -1.50
C GLY A 179 -9.25 2.15 -2.72
N VAL A 180 -8.30 2.66 -3.48
CA VAL A 180 -8.52 3.35 -4.75
C VAL A 180 -7.49 2.92 -5.79
N VAL A 181 -7.94 2.69 -7.01
CA VAL A 181 -7.07 2.64 -8.20
C VAL A 181 -6.91 4.07 -8.71
N TYR A 182 -5.73 4.65 -8.49
CA TYR A 182 -5.41 6.03 -8.81
C TYR A 182 -4.69 6.13 -10.15
N HIS A 183 -5.24 6.87 -11.11
CA HIS A 183 -4.59 7.17 -12.38
C HIS A 183 -3.67 8.38 -12.24
N PHE A 184 -2.42 8.25 -12.68
CA PHE A 184 -1.48 9.36 -12.68
C PHE A 184 -2.00 10.50 -13.58
N PRO A 185 -1.88 11.77 -13.17
CA PRO A 185 -2.27 12.89 -14.01
C PRO A 185 -1.41 12.92 -15.27
N ALA A 186 -2.03 12.92 -16.46
CA ALA A 186 -1.37 13.28 -17.70
C ALA A 186 -1.49 14.81 -17.86
N THR A 187 -0.40 15.54 -17.62
CA THR A 187 -0.36 16.99 -17.84
C THR A 187 0.44 17.32 -19.10
N SER A 188 0.23 18.51 -19.66
CA SER A 188 0.97 19.01 -20.82
C SER A 188 2.47 19.29 -20.54
N THR A 189 2.96 18.93 -19.34
CA THR A 189 4.36 19.10 -18.92
C THR A 189 4.95 17.77 -18.46
N GLY A 190 5.40 16.93 -19.39
CA GLY A 190 5.88 15.57 -19.13
C GLY A 190 7.04 15.42 -18.12
N GLY A 191 7.78 16.49 -17.82
CA GLY A 191 8.77 16.48 -16.73
C GLY A 191 8.16 16.45 -15.31
N ARG A 192 6.94 16.97 -15.14
CA ARG A 192 6.24 17.05 -13.85
C ARG A 192 5.55 15.73 -13.50
N ASP A 193 4.90 15.11 -14.48
CA ASP A 193 4.23 13.81 -14.30
C ASP A 193 5.25 12.74 -13.86
N ARG A 194 6.46 12.78 -14.42
CA ARG A 194 7.55 11.89 -14.02
C ARG A 194 8.05 12.12 -12.60
N ALA A 195 8.07 13.37 -12.11
CA ALA A 195 8.45 13.67 -10.73
C ALA A 195 7.41 13.15 -9.73
N GLU A 196 6.11 13.27 -10.05
CA GLU A 196 5.02 12.73 -9.21
C GLU A 196 5.05 11.20 -9.20
N ILE A 197 5.22 10.54 -10.36
CA ILE A 197 5.41 9.08 -10.44
C ILE A 197 6.61 8.62 -9.62
N ASN A 198 7.75 9.30 -9.73
CA ASN A 198 8.95 8.96 -8.96
C ASN A 198 8.74 9.14 -7.45
N ALA A 199 8.03 10.18 -7.02
CA ALA A 199 7.67 10.39 -5.62
C ALA A 199 6.71 9.31 -5.11
N THR A 200 5.77 8.84 -5.94
CA THR A 200 4.88 7.72 -5.63
C THR A 200 5.63 6.40 -5.54
N ARG A 201 6.56 6.13 -6.46
CA ARG A 201 7.45 4.96 -6.38
C ARG A 201 8.24 4.97 -5.09
N ARG A 202 8.76 6.12 -4.68
CA ARG A 202 9.50 6.22 -3.42
C ARG A 202 8.63 5.93 -2.20
N ALA A 203 7.37 6.38 -2.21
CA ALA A 203 6.40 6.03 -1.16
C ALA A 203 6.10 4.52 -1.13
N TYR A 204 6.00 3.87 -2.29
CA TYR A 204 5.83 2.42 -2.43
C TYR A 204 7.02 1.64 -1.89
N GLU A 205 8.24 1.94 -2.35
CA GLU A 205 9.49 1.28 -1.93
C GLU A 205 9.71 1.33 -0.42
N LEU A 206 9.32 2.46 0.18
CA LEU A 206 9.45 2.72 1.61
C LEU A 206 8.24 2.26 2.43
N ALA A 207 7.19 1.70 1.81
CA ALA A 207 5.92 1.38 2.48
C ALA A 207 5.37 2.56 3.31
N MET A 208 5.53 3.78 2.80
CA MET A 208 5.22 5.01 3.50
C MET A 208 3.69 5.20 3.62
N PRO A 209 3.17 5.59 4.80
CA PRO A 209 1.78 6.03 4.90
C PRO A 209 1.54 7.20 3.95
N VAL A 210 0.46 7.17 3.19
CA VAL A 210 0.01 8.28 2.33
C VAL A 210 -1.43 8.61 2.65
N PHE A 211 -1.92 9.72 2.12
CA PHE A 211 -3.31 10.15 2.31
C PHE A 211 -4.04 10.17 0.97
N VAL A 212 -5.31 9.78 0.98
CA VAL A 212 -6.20 9.90 -0.17
C VAL A 212 -7.31 10.88 0.19
N ILE A 213 -7.50 11.90 -0.64
CA ILE A 213 -8.55 12.90 -0.47
C ILE A 213 -9.58 12.71 -1.58
N THR A 214 -10.83 12.44 -1.20
CA THR A 214 -11.95 12.33 -2.14
C THR A 214 -13.05 13.35 -1.83
N LEU A 215 -14.09 13.42 -2.66
CA LEU A 215 -15.32 14.12 -2.32
C LEU A 215 -16.08 13.37 -1.23
N ALA A 216 -16.60 14.10 -0.23
CA ALA A 216 -17.47 13.49 0.77
C ALA A 216 -18.77 13.00 0.12
N LYS A 217 -19.23 11.79 0.46
CA LYS A 217 -20.47 11.20 -0.10
C LYS A 217 -21.68 12.13 0.04
N ALA A 218 -21.77 12.86 1.15
CA ALA A 218 -22.86 13.77 1.46
C ALA A 218 -22.70 15.18 0.85
N SER A 219 -21.53 15.57 0.33
CA SER A 219 -21.31 16.92 -0.21
C SER A 219 -20.09 17.02 -1.14
N ALA A 220 -20.30 17.57 -2.34
CA ALA A 220 -19.24 17.88 -3.29
C ALA A 220 -18.32 19.05 -2.85
N GLN A 221 -18.74 19.85 -1.86
CA GLN A 221 -17.92 20.94 -1.31
C GLN A 221 -16.97 20.44 -0.21
N MET A 222 -17.30 19.31 0.41
CA MET A 222 -16.54 18.71 1.50
C MET A 222 -15.62 17.61 0.98
N ARG A 223 -14.71 17.15 1.84
CA ARG A 223 -13.77 16.08 1.53
C ARG A 223 -13.93 14.92 2.49
N ALA A 224 -13.60 13.74 2.01
CA ALA A 224 -13.26 12.60 2.86
C ALA A 224 -11.75 12.35 2.74
N VAL A 225 -11.09 12.08 3.86
CA VAL A 225 -9.65 11.84 3.94
C VAL A 225 -9.40 10.45 4.49
N TYR A 226 -8.65 9.66 3.75
CA TYR A 226 -8.29 8.29 4.10
C TYR A 226 -6.79 8.21 4.32
N ARG A 227 -6.37 7.52 5.38
CA ARG A 227 -4.99 7.04 5.52
C ARG A 227 -4.83 5.79 4.63
N ALA A 228 -3.71 5.66 3.94
CA ALA A 228 -3.48 4.60 2.96
C ALA A 228 -1.99 4.27 2.84
N PHE A 229 -1.65 3.28 2.01
CA PHE A 229 -0.29 3.06 1.50
C PHE A 229 -0.36 2.74 0.01
N VAL A 230 0.74 2.97 -0.70
CA VAL A 230 0.88 2.53 -2.09
C VAL A 230 1.15 1.03 -2.06
N GLU A 231 0.20 0.22 -2.52
CA GLU A 231 0.33 -1.23 -2.55
C GLU A 231 1.03 -1.71 -3.81
N GLU A 232 0.77 -1.05 -4.95
CA GLU A 232 1.29 -1.48 -6.23
C GLU A 232 1.29 -0.33 -7.24
N ILE A 233 2.18 -0.37 -8.23
CA ILE A 233 2.27 0.61 -9.31
C ILE A 233 2.32 -0.15 -10.62
N ASP A 234 1.43 0.19 -11.55
CA ASP A 234 1.44 -0.30 -12.92
C ASP A 234 1.81 0.85 -13.87
N GLU A 235 3.05 0.82 -14.33
CA GLU A 235 3.59 1.83 -15.25
C GLU A 235 2.96 1.73 -16.64
N SER A 236 2.50 0.54 -17.06
CA SER A 236 1.93 0.33 -18.39
C SER A 236 0.59 1.04 -18.54
N THR A 237 -0.22 1.03 -17.48
CA THR A 237 -1.50 1.74 -17.40
C THR A 237 -1.39 3.11 -16.73
N SER A 238 -0.21 3.47 -16.23
CA SER A 238 0.01 4.69 -15.43
C SER A 238 -0.97 4.77 -14.26
N THR A 239 -1.09 3.68 -13.51
CA THR A 239 -1.95 3.60 -12.32
C THR A 239 -1.18 3.16 -11.08
N ALA A 240 -1.71 3.50 -9.91
CA ALA A 240 -1.25 3.01 -8.63
C ALA A 240 -2.44 2.48 -7.81
N LEU A 241 -2.26 1.32 -7.18
CA LEU A 241 -3.20 0.79 -6.21
C LEU A 241 -2.86 1.37 -4.84
N LEU A 242 -3.79 2.15 -4.28
CA LEU A 242 -3.69 2.68 -2.93
C LEU A 242 -4.67 1.89 -2.04
N THR A 243 -4.17 1.28 -0.97
CA THR A 243 -5.00 0.51 -0.04
C THR A 243 -5.21 1.29 1.23
N PHE A 244 -6.47 1.45 1.65
CA PHE A 244 -6.83 2.21 2.84
C PHE A 244 -6.41 1.46 4.11
N LEU A 245 -5.83 2.23 5.02
CA LEU A 245 -5.50 1.82 6.37
C LEU A 245 -6.66 2.24 7.26
N GLU A 246 -7.42 1.27 7.76
CA GLU A 246 -8.19 1.50 8.99
C GLU A 246 -7.22 1.71 10.17
N ASP A 247 -7.69 1.84 11.41
CA ASP A 247 -6.86 2.05 12.63
C ASP A 247 -5.77 0.97 12.90
N ALA A 248 -5.58 0.02 11.98
CA ALA A 248 -4.54 -0.99 11.99
C ALA A 248 -3.13 -0.43 11.67
N THR A 249 -2.11 -1.16 12.13
CA THR A 249 -0.68 -0.89 11.93
C THR A 249 -0.27 -1.01 10.46
N LEU A 250 0.71 -0.19 10.04
CA LEU A 250 1.31 -0.23 8.70
C LEU A 250 1.79 -1.64 8.32
N PRO A 251 1.48 -2.12 7.10
CA PRO A 251 1.99 -3.40 6.63
C PRO A 251 3.50 -3.32 6.36
N PRO A 252 4.24 -4.45 6.44
CA PRO A 252 5.65 -4.50 6.02
C PRO A 252 5.82 -4.16 4.53
N ALA A 253 7.05 -4.02 4.04
CA ALA A 253 7.38 -3.77 2.62
C ALA A 253 6.94 -4.93 1.68
N PRO A 254 6.65 -4.69 0.39
CA PRO A 254 6.19 -5.73 -0.54
C PRO A 254 7.18 -6.91 -0.60
N ALA A 255 6.63 -8.12 -0.63
CA ALA A 255 7.38 -9.31 -1.04
C ALA A 255 6.78 -9.73 -2.39
N GLU A 256 7.64 -9.92 -3.39
CA GLU A 256 7.23 -10.35 -4.73
C GLU A 256 6.56 -11.72 -4.73
N ASP A 257 5.77 -11.94 -5.79
CA ASP A 257 5.05 -13.11 -6.31
C ASP A 257 5.54 -14.55 -6.00
N GLU A 258 5.79 -14.91 -4.74
CA GLU A 258 6.10 -16.29 -4.33
C GLU A 258 5.01 -16.95 -3.48
N LEU A 259 3.74 -16.63 -3.72
CA LEU A 259 2.63 -17.23 -2.96
C LEU A 259 1.93 -18.35 -3.75
N PRO A 260 1.74 -19.55 -3.14
CA PRO A 260 1.00 -20.64 -3.77
C PRO A 260 -0.45 -20.21 -4.08
N PHE A 261 -1.00 -20.75 -5.18
CA PHE A 261 -2.39 -20.51 -5.58
C PHE A 261 -3.37 -21.15 -4.60
N SER A 262 -4.43 -20.41 -4.24
CA SER A 262 -5.58 -20.95 -3.53
C SER A 262 -6.86 -20.50 -4.23
N LEU A 263 -7.74 -21.45 -4.53
CA LEU A 263 -9.04 -21.17 -5.16
C LEU A 263 -10.06 -20.62 -4.15
N VAL A 264 -9.85 -20.88 -2.85
CA VAL A 264 -10.75 -20.51 -1.76
C VAL A 264 -10.09 -19.46 -0.87
N SER A 265 -10.87 -18.45 -0.46
CA SER A 265 -10.44 -17.50 0.58
C SER A 265 -10.31 -18.25 1.92
N LEU A 266 -9.11 -18.34 2.48
CA LEU A 266 -8.90 -18.89 3.82
C LEU A 266 -9.14 -17.79 4.85
N ASP A 267 -10.07 -18.01 5.79
CA ASP A 267 -10.29 -17.12 6.94
C ASP A 267 -9.19 -17.33 8.00
N ASP A 268 -8.57 -16.21 8.37
CA ASP A 268 -7.76 -15.89 9.55
C ASP A 268 -7.11 -17.02 10.36
N THR A 269 -5.79 -17.20 10.21
CA THR A 269 -4.86 -17.55 11.31
C THR A 269 -3.40 -17.34 10.86
N ASP A 270 -2.99 -16.11 10.55
CA ASP A 270 -1.58 -15.76 10.66
C ASP A 270 -1.33 -14.25 10.63
N ARG A 271 -0.40 -13.76 11.45
CA ARG A 271 -0.04 -12.32 11.51
C ARG A 271 0.62 -11.80 10.22
N TRP A 272 0.90 -12.69 9.26
CA TRP A 272 1.31 -12.37 7.88
C TRP A 272 0.13 -12.35 6.88
N ALA A 273 -1.01 -12.96 7.24
CA ALA A 273 -2.25 -13.04 6.46
C ALA A 273 -3.15 -11.79 6.60
N LEU A 274 -2.85 -10.87 7.52
CA LEU A 274 -3.54 -9.57 7.63
C LEU A 274 -3.36 -8.67 6.40
N ARG A 275 -2.37 -8.97 5.53
CA ARG A 275 -2.26 -8.41 4.18
C ARG A 275 -3.34 -8.93 3.23
N ARG A 276 -3.79 -10.18 3.42
CA ARG A 276 -4.59 -10.98 2.48
C ARG A 276 -6.08 -11.08 2.83
N SER A 277 -6.49 -10.92 4.09
CA SER A 277 -7.87 -11.27 4.49
C SER A 277 -8.93 -10.16 4.37
N ARG A 278 -8.62 -9.01 3.76
CA ARG A 278 -9.66 -8.02 3.44
C ARG A 278 -10.13 -8.19 2.00
N PRO A 279 -11.43 -8.50 1.76
CA PRO A 279 -12.02 -8.46 0.43
C PRO A 279 -11.80 -7.06 -0.15
N ASN A 280 -10.93 -6.94 -1.14
CA ASN A 280 -10.72 -5.69 -1.85
C ASN A 280 -10.94 -5.93 -3.33
N GLN A 281 -12.19 -5.69 -3.75
CA GLN A 281 -12.59 -5.76 -5.16
C GLN A 281 -11.69 -4.87 -6.04
N ALA A 282 -11.17 -3.74 -5.51
CA ALA A 282 -10.25 -2.87 -6.24
C ALA A 282 -8.87 -3.52 -6.44
N ARG A 283 -8.34 -4.22 -5.43
CA ARG A 283 -7.06 -4.97 -5.55
C ARG A 283 -7.18 -6.10 -6.56
N PHE A 284 -8.25 -6.88 -6.48
CA PHE A 284 -8.51 -7.94 -7.45
C PHE A 284 -8.61 -7.36 -8.86
N ALA A 285 -9.40 -6.31 -9.05
CA ALA A 285 -9.56 -5.66 -10.34
C ALA A 285 -8.25 -5.11 -10.91
N PHE A 286 -7.45 -4.45 -10.07
CA PHE A 286 -6.13 -3.93 -10.42
C PHE A 286 -5.21 -5.05 -10.92
N ARG A 287 -5.06 -6.14 -10.15
CA ARG A 287 -4.16 -7.24 -10.52
C ARG A 287 -4.63 -8.04 -11.72
N VAL A 288 -5.94 -8.18 -11.92
CA VAL A 288 -6.49 -8.78 -13.14
C VAL A 288 -6.18 -7.92 -14.36
N LYS A 289 -6.35 -6.59 -14.27
CA LYS A 289 -6.01 -5.66 -15.36
C LYS A 289 -4.51 -5.60 -15.64
N GLN A 290 -3.65 -5.64 -14.62
CA GLN A 290 -2.21 -5.74 -14.83
C GLN A 290 -1.84 -7.06 -15.52
N ARG A 291 -2.52 -8.16 -15.18
CA ARG A 291 -2.28 -9.48 -15.77
C ARG A 291 -2.72 -9.58 -17.23
N TYR A 292 -3.85 -8.99 -17.62
CA TYR A 292 -4.44 -9.18 -18.96
C TYR A 292 -4.50 -7.92 -19.83
N GLY A 293 -4.26 -6.74 -19.25
CA GLY A 293 -4.48 -5.42 -19.84
C GLY A 293 -5.92 -4.92 -19.74
N ASP A 294 -6.14 -3.67 -20.16
CA ASP A 294 -7.46 -3.04 -20.27
C ASP A 294 -8.18 -3.44 -21.58
N LEU A 295 -8.23 -4.74 -21.86
CA LEU A 295 -8.86 -5.31 -23.05
C LEU A 295 -9.81 -6.43 -22.65
N CYS A 296 -11.03 -6.42 -23.19
CA CYS A 296 -11.95 -7.53 -22.98
C CYS A 296 -11.35 -8.81 -23.55
N ALA A 297 -11.37 -9.89 -22.77
CA ALA A 297 -10.77 -11.15 -23.20
C ALA A 297 -11.47 -11.76 -24.42
N VAL A 298 -12.76 -11.51 -24.61
CA VAL A 298 -13.59 -12.16 -25.66
C VAL A 298 -14.04 -11.22 -26.79
N CYS A 299 -13.75 -9.92 -26.70
CA CYS A 299 -14.01 -8.96 -27.78
C CYS A 299 -12.93 -7.88 -27.89
N ASP A 300 -13.06 -6.97 -28.85
CA ASP A 300 -12.05 -5.95 -29.14
C ASP A 300 -12.20 -4.64 -28.34
N LEU A 301 -13.11 -4.61 -27.37
CA LEU A 301 -13.29 -3.42 -26.53
C LEU A 301 -12.10 -3.23 -25.58
N ALA A 302 -11.41 -2.10 -25.72
CA ALA A 302 -10.21 -1.76 -24.96
C ALA A 302 -10.32 -0.44 -24.17
N ILE A 303 -11.53 -0.13 -23.66
CA ILE A 303 -11.82 1.10 -22.93
C ILE A 303 -11.75 0.80 -21.43
N SER A 304 -10.68 1.20 -20.75
CA SER A 304 -10.40 0.88 -19.34
C SER A 304 -11.59 1.09 -18.38
N THR A 305 -12.40 2.14 -18.60
CA THR A 305 -13.55 2.48 -17.73
C THR A 305 -14.70 1.48 -17.77
N VAL A 306 -14.80 0.68 -18.82
CA VAL A 306 -15.85 -0.36 -18.98
C VAL A 306 -15.29 -1.78 -18.91
N ILE A 307 -13.98 -1.91 -18.68
CA ILE A 307 -13.34 -3.20 -18.39
C ILE A 307 -13.37 -3.46 -16.89
N GLU A 308 -13.92 -4.62 -16.56
CA GLU A 308 -14.16 -5.14 -15.22
C GLU A 308 -13.36 -6.43 -15.04
N ALA A 309 -13.00 -6.73 -13.80
CA ALA A 309 -12.44 -8.03 -13.45
C ALA A 309 -13.57 -8.97 -13.05
N ALA A 310 -13.80 -9.98 -13.88
CA ALA A 310 -14.79 -11.02 -13.63
C ALA A 310 -14.13 -12.18 -12.89
N HIS A 311 -14.71 -12.60 -11.77
CA HIS A 311 -14.30 -13.83 -11.09
C HIS A 311 -14.79 -15.06 -11.85
N LEU A 312 -13.92 -16.04 -12.06
CA LEU A 312 -14.30 -17.35 -12.59
C LEU A 312 -15.02 -18.20 -11.52
N ARG A 313 -14.51 -18.19 -10.28
CA ARG A 313 -15.27 -18.61 -9.09
C ARG A 313 -15.74 -17.39 -8.33
N SER A 314 -17.06 -17.18 -8.30
CA SER A 314 -17.68 -16.03 -7.64
C SER A 314 -17.38 -15.96 -6.14
N LYS A 315 -17.46 -14.75 -5.60
CA LYS A 315 -17.38 -14.50 -4.15
C LYS A 315 -18.45 -15.23 -3.35
N SER A 316 -19.69 -15.28 -3.85
CA SER A 316 -20.79 -16.01 -3.20
C SER A 316 -20.53 -17.51 -3.09
N SER A 317 -19.65 -18.06 -3.93
CA SER A 317 -19.19 -19.45 -3.88
C SER A 317 -17.82 -19.62 -3.20
N GLY A 318 -17.34 -18.60 -2.45
CA GLY A 318 -16.08 -18.64 -1.72
C GLY A 318 -14.82 -18.43 -2.55
N GLY A 319 -14.94 -17.84 -3.75
CA GLY A 319 -13.80 -17.56 -4.62
C GLY A 319 -12.77 -16.60 -4.01
N ALA A 320 -11.49 -16.93 -4.15
CA ALA A 320 -10.39 -16.08 -3.73
C ALA A 320 -10.23 -14.85 -4.64
N ASP A 321 -9.76 -13.73 -4.07
CA ASP A 321 -9.31 -12.53 -4.82
C ASP A 321 -7.88 -12.71 -5.37
N ASP A 322 -7.58 -13.90 -5.89
CA ASP A 322 -6.34 -14.19 -6.62
C ASP A 322 -6.57 -13.80 -8.10
N PRO A 323 -5.69 -12.99 -8.73
CA PRO A 323 -5.87 -12.58 -10.13
C PRO A 323 -5.91 -13.75 -11.12
N ARG A 324 -5.40 -14.93 -10.74
CA ARG A 324 -5.53 -16.16 -11.55
C ARG A 324 -6.93 -16.78 -11.49
N ASN A 325 -7.78 -16.38 -10.54
CA ASN A 325 -9.23 -16.65 -10.48
C ASN A 325 -10.04 -15.55 -11.22
N GLY A 326 -9.39 -14.62 -11.90
CA GLY A 326 -10.05 -13.53 -12.61
C GLY A 326 -9.72 -13.46 -14.10
N ILE A 327 -10.56 -12.74 -14.83
CA ILE A 327 -10.37 -12.40 -16.25
C ILE A 327 -10.90 -10.98 -16.54
N ALA A 328 -10.22 -10.24 -17.41
CA ALA A 328 -10.64 -8.91 -17.83
C ALA A 328 -11.77 -8.99 -18.88
N LEU A 329 -12.94 -8.43 -18.58
CA LEU A 329 -14.11 -8.45 -19.48
C LEU A 329 -14.77 -7.08 -19.53
N CYS A 330 -15.41 -6.73 -20.66
CA CYS A 330 -16.28 -5.56 -20.65
C CYS A 330 -17.56 -5.84 -19.85
N SER A 331 -18.22 -4.78 -19.36
CA SER A 331 -19.45 -4.88 -18.55
C SER A 331 -20.52 -5.80 -19.17
N ASN A 332 -20.66 -5.82 -20.50
CA ASN A 332 -21.61 -6.72 -21.17
C ASN A 332 -21.20 -8.19 -21.04
N HIS A 333 -19.98 -8.54 -21.43
CA HIS A 333 -19.52 -9.93 -21.39
C HIS A 333 -19.38 -10.47 -19.98
N HIS A 334 -19.03 -9.61 -19.01
CA HIS A 334 -19.04 -9.96 -17.59
C HIS A 334 -20.44 -10.38 -17.14
N ARG A 335 -21.46 -9.53 -17.39
CA ARG A 335 -22.86 -9.87 -17.05
C ARG A 335 -23.35 -11.12 -17.75
N MET A 336 -22.93 -11.35 -19.00
CA MET A 336 -23.28 -12.56 -19.76
C MET A 336 -22.60 -13.82 -19.18
N LEU A 337 -21.38 -13.70 -18.67
CA LEU A 337 -20.66 -14.78 -18.00
C LEU A 337 -21.37 -15.14 -16.68
N ASP A 338 -21.68 -14.13 -15.86
CA ASP A 338 -22.41 -14.29 -14.60
C ASP A 338 -23.80 -14.93 -14.81
N SER A 339 -24.44 -14.60 -15.93
CA SER A 339 -25.74 -15.16 -16.32
C SER A 339 -25.64 -16.52 -17.02
N SER A 340 -24.44 -17.13 -17.07
CA SER A 340 -24.19 -18.43 -17.70
C SER A 340 -24.60 -18.51 -19.18
N LEU A 341 -24.56 -17.39 -19.91
CA LEU A 341 -24.84 -17.36 -21.35
C LEU A 341 -23.68 -17.92 -22.18
N TRP A 342 -22.47 -17.85 -21.64
CA TRP A 342 -21.26 -18.45 -22.19
C TRP A 342 -20.33 -18.91 -21.07
N ALA A 343 -19.37 -19.77 -21.42
CA ALA A 343 -18.32 -20.24 -20.52
C ALA A 343 -17.05 -20.56 -21.31
N ILE A 344 -15.99 -20.93 -20.60
CA ILE A 344 -14.68 -21.29 -21.17
C ILE A 344 -14.43 -22.76 -20.89
N GLU A 345 -14.20 -23.53 -21.93
CA GLU A 345 -13.83 -24.94 -21.78
C GLU A 345 -12.37 -25.01 -21.27
N PRO A 346 -12.09 -25.65 -20.11
CA PRO A 346 -10.81 -25.49 -19.42
C PRO A 346 -9.59 -25.98 -20.21
N GLN A 347 -9.73 -27.03 -21.00
CA GLN A 347 -8.61 -27.69 -21.67
C GLN A 347 -8.19 -26.98 -22.96
N SER A 348 -9.15 -26.64 -23.82
CA SER A 348 -8.93 -25.98 -25.11
C SER A 348 -8.96 -24.46 -25.03
N LEU A 349 -9.44 -23.90 -23.91
CA LEU A 349 -9.70 -22.48 -23.70
C LEU A 349 -10.66 -21.88 -24.73
N ARG A 350 -11.47 -22.72 -25.41
CA ARG A 350 -12.49 -22.28 -26.34
C ARG A 350 -13.70 -21.76 -25.59
N VAL A 351 -14.32 -20.74 -26.14
CA VAL A 351 -15.59 -20.20 -25.66
C VAL A 351 -16.72 -21.13 -26.08
N ALA A 352 -17.55 -21.54 -25.13
CA ALA A 352 -18.81 -22.25 -25.37
C ALA A 352 -19.99 -21.34 -25.06
N THR A 353 -21.07 -21.48 -25.81
CA THR A 353 -22.32 -20.72 -25.60
C THR A 353 -23.44 -21.65 -25.14
N ARG A 354 -24.42 -21.07 -24.44
CA ARG A 354 -25.66 -21.78 -24.12
C ARG A 354 -26.39 -22.18 -25.40
N GLU A 355 -27.09 -23.32 -25.36
CA GLU A 355 -27.88 -23.81 -26.49
C GLU A 355 -28.85 -22.75 -27.01
N GLY A 356 -28.94 -22.61 -28.33
CA GLY A 356 -29.77 -21.59 -28.99
C GLY A 356 -29.17 -20.17 -29.01
N ARG A 357 -27.90 -20.00 -28.58
CA ARG A 357 -27.15 -18.74 -28.72
C ARG A 357 -25.91 -18.92 -29.58
N THR A 358 -25.60 -17.92 -30.40
CA THR A 358 -24.38 -17.85 -31.20
C THR A 358 -23.37 -16.87 -30.60
N LEU A 359 -22.08 -17.05 -30.90
CA LEU A 359 -21.04 -16.09 -30.49
C LEU A 359 -21.32 -14.68 -31.02
N ALA A 360 -21.80 -14.57 -32.26
CA ALA A 360 -22.14 -13.30 -32.91
C ALA A 360 -23.27 -12.55 -32.17
N GLU A 361 -24.33 -13.25 -31.75
CA GLU A 361 -25.42 -12.65 -30.95
C GLU A 361 -24.95 -12.14 -29.59
N LEU A 362 -23.96 -12.80 -28.99
CA LEU A 362 -23.38 -12.39 -27.72
C LEU A 362 -22.31 -11.30 -27.88
N GLY A 363 -21.94 -10.93 -29.10
CA GLY A 363 -20.86 -9.96 -29.35
C GLY A 363 -19.45 -10.49 -29.08
N ILE A 364 -19.29 -11.81 -29.04
CA ILE A 364 -18.01 -12.48 -28.81
C ILE A 364 -17.28 -12.60 -30.15
N THR A 365 -16.18 -11.86 -30.31
CA THR A 365 -15.36 -11.87 -31.54
C THR A 365 -14.15 -12.80 -31.43
N ARG A 366 -13.78 -13.22 -30.22
CA ARG A 366 -12.67 -14.16 -29.97
C ARG A 366 -13.19 -15.47 -29.42
N GLU A 367 -13.03 -16.54 -30.21
CA GLU A 367 -13.53 -17.87 -29.87
C GLU A 367 -12.67 -18.62 -28.84
N SER A 368 -11.53 -18.06 -28.46
CA SER A 368 -10.58 -18.69 -27.53
C SER A 368 -9.84 -17.64 -26.72
N LEU A 369 -9.39 -18.01 -25.52
CA LEU A 369 -8.52 -17.21 -24.68
C LEU A 369 -7.02 -17.44 -24.92
N ALA A 370 -6.64 -18.20 -25.95
CA ALA A 370 -5.24 -18.53 -26.24
C ALA A 370 -4.35 -17.32 -26.55
N HIS A 371 -4.93 -16.16 -26.90
CA HIS A 371 -4.22 -14.91 -27.15
C HIS A 371 -3.86 -14.12 -25.87
N LEU A 372 -4.38 -14.51 -24.70
CA LEU A 372 -4.07 -13.82 -23.46
C LEU A 372 -2.59 -13.99 -23.08
N PRO A 373 -1.94 -12.94 -22.54
CA PRO A 373 -0.52 -13.00 -22.15
C PRO A 373 -0.25 -14.04 -21.06
N HIS A 374 -1.26 -14.30 -20.23
CA HIS A 374 -1.25 -15.35 -19.23
C HIS A 374 -2.58 -16.10 -19.27
N ARG A 375 -2.58 -17.38 -18.86
CA ARG A 375 -3.80 -18.17 -18.72
C ARG A 375 -4.41 -17.97 -17.32
N PRO A 376 -5.75 -17.96 -17.18
CA PRO A 376 -6.38 -18.16 -15.88
C PRO A 376 -5.98 -19.53 -15.29
N HIS A 377 -6.12 -19.69 -13.98
CA HIS A 377 -5.74 -20.96 -13.33
C HIS A 377 -6.72 -22.09 -13.72
N ASP A 378 -6.20 -23.29 -13.95
CA ASP A 378 -6.98 -24.47 -14.36
C ASP A 378 -8.14 -24.76 -13.39
N LEU A 379 -7.86 -24.83 -12.08
CA LEU A 379 -8.89 -25.00 -11.05
C LEU A 379 -10.02 -23.94 -11.07
N ALA A 380 -9.72 -22.70 -11.48
CA ALA A 380 -10.74 -21.65 -11.58
C ALA A 380 -11.61 -21.85 -12.82
N LEU A 381 -11.00 -22.22 -13.95
CA LEU A 381 -11.69 -22.57 -15.19
C LEU A 381 -12.57 -23.82 -15.01
N GLU A 382 -12.03 -24.88 -14.41
CA GLU A 382 -12.75 -26.12 -14.12
C GLU A 382 -13.97 -25.87 -13.23
N HIS A 383 -13.81 -25.04 -12.18
CA HIS A 383 -14.93 -24.66 -11.34
C HIS A 383 -16.00 -23.90 -12.13
N ALA A 384 -15.62 -22.85 -12.86
CA ALA A 384 -16.55 -22.05 -13.68
C ALA A 384 -17.30 -22.92 -14.70
N TRP A 385 -16.57 -23.79 -15.40
CA TRP A 385 -17.13 -24.74 -16.35
C TRP A 385 -18.14 -25.69 -15.71
N SER A 386 -17.79 -26.27 -14.56
CA SER A 386 -18.69 -27.19 -13.85
C SER A 386 -19.99 -26.51 -13.38
N GLN A 387 -19.92 -25.24 -12.96
CA GLN A 387 -21.10 -24.46 -12.57
C GLN A 387 -21.97 -24.14 -13.80
N TRP A 388 -21.33 -23.75 -14.90
CA TRP A 388 -22.02 -23.51 -16.15
C TRP A 388 -22.75 -24.77 -16.65
N GLN A 389 -22.10 -25.93 -16.66
CA GLN A 389 -22.72 -27.20 -17.04
C GLN A 389 -23.95 -27.54 -16.17
N ARG A 390 -23.88 -27.27 -14.85
CA ARG A 390 -25.03 -27.45 -13.94
C ARG A 390 -26.17 -26.45 -14.17
N SER A 391 -25.89 -25.30 -14.77
CA SER A 391 -26.93 -24.31 -15.12
C SER A 391 -27.69 -24.67 -16.41
N LEU A 392 -27.16 -25.64 -17.17
CA LEU A 392 -27.78 -26.15 -18.41
C LEU A 392 -28.71 -27.34 -18.15
N SER A 393 -28.50 -28.06 -17.04
CA SER A 393 -29.42 -29.09 -16.52
C SER A 393 -30.56 -28.45 -15.74
#